data_AF-A0A937XMF1-F1
#
_entry.id   AF-A0A937XMF1-F1
#
_cell.length_a   1.000
_cell.length_b   1.000
_cell.length_c   1.000
_cell.angle_alpha   90.00
_cell.angle_beta   90.00
_cell.angle_gamma   90.00
#
_symmetry.space_group_name_H-M   'P 1'
#
loop_
_entity.id
_entity.type
_entity.pdbx_description
1 polymer ?
#
loop_
_entity_poly.entity_id
_entity_poly.type
_entity_poly.pdbx_seq_one_letter_code
_entity_poly.pdbx_strand_id
1 'polypeptide(L)' 'GHGDGPGNNDGPARWPGEASFLVPGLTEPEARALATRHGQNALLHARSDAVPRLLLVR' A
#
# COMPACT_ATOMS: atom_id res chain seq x y z
N GLY A 1 23.25 -12.56 -9.99
CA GLY A 1 22.82 -13.95 -9.78
C GLY A 1 21.54 -13.94 -8.98
N HIS A 2 20.49 -14.48 -9.61
CA HIS A 2 19.24 -15.02 -9.06
C HIS A 2 18.29 -14.16 -8.20
N GLY A 3 17.10 -13.98 -8.76
CA GLY A 3 15.85 -13.58 -8.13
C GLY A 3 14.71 -13.82 -9.13
N ASP A 4 14.56 -15.07 -9.60
CA ASP A 4 13.61 -15.46 -10.65
C ASP A 4 12.28 -15.91 -10.04
N GLY A 5 11.35 -14.96 -9.88
CA GLY A 5 9.91 -15.18 -9.69
C GLY A 5 9.17 -14.06 -10.42
N PRO A 6 7.96 -14.27 -10.97
CA PRO A 6 7.37 -13.31 -11.91
C PRO A 6 6.74 -12.15 -11.13
N GLY A 7 7.57 -11.31 -10.51
CA GLY A 7 7.26 -9.90 -10.40
C GLY A 7 7.36 -9.36 -11.81
N ASN A 8 6.22 -9.18 -12.48
CA ASN A 8 6.20 -8.52 -13.78
C ASN A 8 6.69 -7.09 -13.56
N ASN A 9 7.97 -6.86 -13.84
CA ASN A 9 8.68 -5.60 -13.66
C ASN A 9 8.29 -4.60 -14.76
N ASP A 10 6.99 -4.40 -14.97
CA ASP A 10 6.51 -3.23 -15.70
C ASP A 10 6.97 -2.03 -14.85
N GLY A 11 7.98 -1.31 -15.35
CA GLY A 11 8.70 -0.24 -14.64
C GLY A 11 7.76 0.76 -13.94
N PRO A 12 8.28 1.59 -13.00
CA PRO A 12 7.48 2.27 -11.98
C PRO A 12 6.17 2.74 -12.57
N ALA A 13 5.08 2.03 -12.23
CA ALA A 13 3.77 2.36 -12.71
C ALA A 13 3.65 3.87 -12.52
N ARG A 14 3.40 4.59 -13.63
CA ARG A 14 3.50 6.06 -13.72
C ARG A 14 2.35 6.72 -12.96
N TRP A 15 2.16 6.29 -11.73
CA TRP A 15 1.37 6.93 -10.72
C TRP A 15 2.03 8.28 -10.46
N PRO A 16 1.27 9.38 -10.55
CA PRO A 16 1.76 10.63 -10.02
C PRO A 16 2.16 10.38 -8.56
N GLY A 17 3.38 10.76 -8.19
CA GLY A 17 3.83 10.61 -6.81
C GLY A 17 2.96 11.45 -5.89
N GLU A 18 1.98 10.82 -5.24
CA GLU A 18 1.21 11.44 -4.17
C GLU A 18 2.01 11.34 -2.87
N ALA A 19 1.91 12.37 -2.03
CA ALA A 19 2.52 12.32 -0.70
C ALA A 19 1.91 11.14 0.07
N SER A 20 2.76 10.19 0.44
CA SER A 20 2.38 9.00 1.20
C SER A 20 3.18 8.92 2.50
N PHE A 21 2.57 8.33 3.52
CA PHE A 21 3.17 8.14 4.84
C PHE A 21 3.14 6.66 5.20
N LEU A 22 4.23 6.15 5.76
CA LEU A 22 4.27 4.85 6.41
C LEU A 22 3.98 5.03 7.89
N VAL A 23 2.88 4.45 8.38
CA VAL A 23 2.49 4.52 9.79
C VAL A 23 2.46 3.10 10.38
N PRO A 24 3.49 2.70 11.16
CA PRO A 24 3.54 1.38 11.78
C PRO A 24 2.47 1.19 12.86
N GLY A 25 2.08 -0.06 13.10
CA GLY A 25 1.26 -0.43 14.26
C GLY A 25 -0.24 -0.17 14.13
N LEU A 26 -0.72 0.33 12.98
CA LEU A 26 -2.15 0.50 12.74
C LEU A 26 -2.82 -0.82 12.37
N THR A 27 -3.96 -1.08 13.01
CA THR A 27 -4.91 -2.08 12.55
C THR A 27 -5.52 -1.65 11.20
N GLU A 28 -6.08 -2.60 10.45
CA GLU A 28 -6.72 -2.31 9.16
C GLU A 28 -7.87 -1.27 9.30
N PRO A 29 -8.76 -1.33 10.32
CA PRO A 29 -9.79 -0.31 10.52
C PRO A 29 -9.22 1.08 10.80
N GLU A 30 -8.15 1.20 11.60
CA GLU A 30 -7.51 2.48 11.90
C GLU A 30 -6.84 3.08 10.65
N ALA A 31 -6.14 2.24 9.88
CA ALA A 31 -5.56 2.65 8.60
C ALA A 31 -6.64 3.13 7.62
N ARG A 32 -7.79 2.45 7.56
CA ARG A 32 -8.93 2.87 6.71
C ARG A 32 -9.53 4.20 7.14
N ALA A 33 -9.70 4.41 8.45
CA ALA A 33 -10.18 5.68 8.99
C ALA A 33 -9.22 6.84 8.65
N LEU A 34 -7.91 6.61 8.78
CA LEU A 34 -6.89 7.59 8.42
C LEU A 34 -6.91 7.91 6.91
N ALA A 35 -6.93 6.89 6.07
CA ALA A 35 -6.94 7.05 4.62
C ALA A 35 -8.18 7.83 4.13
N THR A 36 -9.36 7.55 4.69
CA THR A 36 -10.59 8.31 4.43
C THR A 36 -10.45 9.78 4.84
N ARG A 37 -9.91 10.07 6.03
CA ARG A 37 -9.70 11.46 6.50
C ARG A 37 -8.80 12.27 5.57
N HIS A 38 -7.83 11.62 4.94
CA HIS A 38 -6.90 12.26 4.01
C HIS A 38 -7.33 12.16 2.54
N GLY A 39 -8.54 11.65 2.26
CA GLY A 39 -9.07 11.55 0.89
C GLY A 39 -8.25 10.63 -0.03
N GLN A 40 -7.55 9.64 0.54
CA GLN A 40 -6.74 8.70 -0.22
C GLN A 40 -7.61 7.81 -1.12
N ASN A 41 -7.07 7.48 -2.30
CA ASN A 41 -7.70 6.51 -3.22
C ASN A 41 -7.66 5.09 -2.65
N ALA A 42 -6.52 4.73 -2.09
CA ALA A 42 -6.21 3.40 -1.62
C ALA A 42 -5.18 3.48 -0.49
N LEU A 43 -5.01 2.36 0.21
CA LEU A 43 -3.94 2.18 1.19
C LEU A 43 -3.26 0.82 1.01
N LEU A 44 -1.97 0.75 1.33
CA LEU A 44 -1.24 -0.50 1.46
C LEU A 44 -1.17 -0.87 2.94
N HIS A 45 -1.69 -2.04 3.29
CA HIS A 45 -1.65 -2.57 4.67
C HIS A 45 -0.92 -3.90 4.69
N ALA A 46 0.16 -3.97 5.47
CA ALA A 46 0.86 -5.22 5.76
C ALA A 46 0.27 -5.83 7.03
N ARG A 47 -0.19 -7.09 6.95
CA ARG A 47 -0.61 -7.83 8.14
C ARG A 47 0.62 -8.39 8.86
N SER A 48 0.39 -9.14 9.94
CA SER A 48 1.45 -9.82 10.68
C SER A 48 2.25 -10.84 9.86
N ASP A 49 1.74 -11.25 8.69
CA ASP A 49 2.44 -12.11 7.74
C ASP A 49 3.41 -11.34 6.81
N ALA A 50 3.53 -10.03 6.99
CA ALA A 50 4.31 -9.12 6.16
C ALA A 50 3.90 -9.08 4.68
N VAL A 51 2.74 -9.63 4.32
CA VAL A 51 2.21 -9.57 2.96
C VAL A 51 1.39 -8.29 2.81
N PRO A 52 1.83 -7.34 1.95
CA PRO A 52 1.08 -6.11 1.72
C PRO A 52 -0.18 -6.40 0.90
N ARG A 53 -1.31 -5.83 1.32
CA ARG A 53 -2.56 -5.83 0.56
C ARG A 53 -2.92 -4.41 0.18
N LEU A 54 -3.25 -4.21 -1.09
CA LEU A 54 -3.84 -2.97 -1.58
C LEU A 54 -5.33 -2.98 -1.28
N LEU A 55 -5.79 -2.02 -0.48
CA LEU A 55 -7.18 -1.86 -0.10
C LEU A 55 -7.73 -0.56 -0.70
N LEU A 56 -8.82 -0.66 -1.46
CA LEU A 56 -9.52 0.49 -1.99
C LEU A 56 -10.31 1.18 -0.88
N VAL A 57 -10.24 2.52 -0.86
CA VAL A 57 -10.93 3.36 0.13
C VAL A 57 -12.18 3.99 -0.49
N ARG A 58 -12.04 4.50 -1.72
CA ARG A 58 -13.08 5.09 -2.55
C ARG A 58 -13.12 4.45 -3.93
#